data_AF-A0A7Y4UM26-F1
#
_entry.id   AF-A0A7Y4UM26-F1
#
_cell.length_a   1.000
_cell.length_b   1.000
_cell.length_c   1.000
_cell.angle_alpha   90.00
_cell.angle_beta   90.00
_cell.angle_gamma   90.00
#
_symmetry.space_group_name_H-M   'P 1'
#
loop_
_entity.id
_entity.type
_entity.pdbx_description
1 polymer ?
#
loop_
_entity_poly.entity_id
_entity_poly.type
_entity_poly.pdbx_seq_one_letter_code
_entity_poly.pdbx_strand_id
1 'polypeptide(L)'
;MKSFFKLLEKTAGPIGLITATAGAILDFLAPLGNYIYVLAAILLVLTVLSAICSKNNLMLQKVKNSTAFAPDFIKNELVELWQPDGVAFWKKGLFQVLTFLTALTFGAGVYAKVNPKGFLATKIDSVASLQTNLGLIDFKLGNISVKQDKIIEVLEKADKKIDLVKKETSDNPRKELSNMGISWTQESFYAAVESGDFVVVELFAAGGMNLAAQSWCCSHHSLLSLMISKKINNLEKVLTIFDRYGFDIRQKFITYGFTDEKASIIWIAIDNNNLDVIRYLVVKKSLDVNKVDSDNNVDLFYTAATESDVNLETLRLLASYQSNNDSKVKAKNALLFKKNELESCYKQEICKSSNCSQICGDDWKYKDKLQFLVEN
;
A
#
# COMPACT_ATOMS: atom_id res chain seq x y z
N MET A 1 0.99 -11.71 -63.31
CA MET A 1 -0.47 -11.91 -63.48
C MET A 1 -0.90 -12.11 -64.93
N LYS A 2 -0.70 -11.18 -65.87
CA LYS A 2 -1.19 -11.31 -67.27
C LYS A 2 -0.74 -12.60 -68.00
N SER A 3 0.50 -13.04 -67.80
CA SER A 3 1.03 -14.30 -68.38
C SER A 3 0.33 -15.56 -67.81
N PHE A 4 0.04 -15.57 -66.51
CA PHE A 4 -0.63 -16.67 -65.83
C PHE A 4 -2.09 -16.83 -66.29
N PHE A 5 -2.81 -15.71 -66.46
CA PHE A 5 -4.18 -15.72 -66.99
C PHE A 5 -4.23 -16.25 -68.42
N LYS A 6 -3.30 -15.82 -69.29
CA LYS A 6 -3.19 -16.36 -70.66
C LYS A 6 -2.86 -17.85 -70.70
N LEU A 7 -2.05 -18.32 -69.74
CA LEU A 7 -1.70 -19.74 -69.64
C LEU A 7 -2.91 -20.58 -69.19
N LEU A 8 -3.65 -20.14 -68.17
CA LEU A 8 -4.88 -20.78 -67.69
C LEU A 8 -5.97 -20.83 -68.76
N GLU A 9 -6.16 -19.73 -69.47
CA GLU A 9 -7.12 -19.63 -70.57
C GLU A 9 -6.80 -20.65 -71.69
N LYS A 10 -5.51 -20.85 -71.98
CA LYS A 10 -5.04 -21.77 -73.03
C LYS A 10 -5.07 -23.25 -72.62
N THR A 11 -4.91 -23.57 -71.33
CA THR A 11 -4.78 -24.97 -70.86
C THR A 11 -6.03 -25.52 -70.20
N ALA A 12 -6.81 -24.69 -69.52
CA ALA A 12 -7.98 -25.12 -68.74
C ALA A 12 -9.31 -24.60 -69.32
N GLY A 13 -9.23 -23.75 -70.35
CA GLY A 13 -10.38 -23.11 -70.96
C GLY A 13 -11.11 -22.14 -70.03
N PRO A 14 -12.24 -21.58 -70.47
CA PRO A 14 -13.03 -20.61 -69.70
C PRO A 14 -13.48 -21.15 -68.34
N ILE A 15 -13.74 -22.45 -68.27
CA ILE A 15 -14.24 -23.13 -67.05
C ILE A 15 -13.13 -23.19 -65.98
N GLY A 16 -11.90 -23.52 -66.37
CA GLY A 16 -10.78 -23.56 -65.42
C GLY A 16 -10.42 -22.20 -64.84
N LEU A 17 -10.64 -21.13 -65.61
CA LEU A 17 -10.45 -19.77 -65.12
C LEU A 17 -11.47 -19.44 -64.02
N ILE A 18 -12.74 -19.77 -64.24
CA ILE A 18 -13.84 -19.53 -63.28
C ILE A 18 -13.58 -20.27 -61.97
N THR A 19 -13.21 -21.56 -62.04
CA THR A 19 -12.96 -22.37 -60.84
C THR A 19 -11.73 -21.89 -60.06
N ALA A 20 -10.67 -21.47 -60.74
CA ALA A 20 -9.50 -20.87 -60.11
C ALA A 20 -9.82 -19.55 -59.40
N THR A 21 -10.60 -18.66 -60.03
CA THR A 21 -11.06 -17.42 -59.38
C THR A 21 -11.98 -17.68 -58.19
N ALA A 22 -12.88 -18.65 -58.30
CA ALA A 22 -13.74 -19.04 -57.18
C ALA A 22 -12.90 -19.55 -56.01
N GLY A 23 -11.95 -20.45 -56.26
CA GLY A 23 -11.03 -20.95 -55.22
C GLY A 23 -10.25 -19.83 -54.52
N ALA A 24 -9.77 -18.83 -55.26
CA ALA A 24 -9.06 -17.69 -54.69
C ALA A 24 -9.95 -16.79 -53.81
N ILE A 25 -11.21 -16.57 -54.21
CA ILE A 25 -12.17 -15.79 -53.42
C ILE A 25 -12.56 -16.56 -52.15
N LEU A 26 -12.80 -17.86 -52.26
CA LEU A 26 -13.12 -18.72 -51.11
C LEU A 26 -11.98 -18.70 -50.10
N ASP A 27 -10.74 -18.85 -50.57
CA ASP A 27 -9.57 -18.79 -49.73
C ASP A 27 -9.39 -17.42 -49.04
N PHE A 28 -9.68 -16.32 -49.77
CA PHE A 28 -9.67 -14.97 -49.20
C PHE A 28 -10.70 -14.80 -48.07
N LEU A 29 -11.86 -15.46 -48.17
CA LEU A 29 -12.95 -15.37 -47.19
C LEU A 29 -12.88 -16.45 -46.11
N ALA A 30 -11.90 -17.36 -46.18
CA ALA A 30 -11.69 -18.44 -45.21
C ALA A 30 -11.83 -18.02 -43.73
N PRO A 31 -11.34 -16.84 -43.27
CA PRO A 31 -11.45 -16.42 -41.88
C PRO A 31 -12.89 -16.24 -41.35
N LEU A 32 -13.91 -16.08 -42.20
CA LEU A 32 -15.29 -15.83 -41.79
C LEU A 32 -16.05 -17.08 -41.30
N GLY A 33 -15.47 -18.28 -41.43
CA GLY A 33 -15.93 -19.51 -40.79
C GLY A 33 -17.22 -20.17 -41.33
N ASN A 34 -18.19 -19.37 -41.79
CA ASN A 34 -19.56 -19.86 -42.10
C ASN A 34 -20.01 -19.65 -43.56
N TYR A 35 -19.18 -19.02 -44.39
CA TYR A 35 -19.54 -18.67 -45.78
C TYR A 35 -19.72 -19.90 -46.68
N ILE A 36 -19.10 -21.04 -46.35
CA ILE A 36 -19.22 -22.29 -47.11
C ILE A 36 -20.66 -22.78 -47.15
N TYR A 37 -21.40 -22.66 -46.04
CA TYR A 37 -22.82 -23.06 -45.98
C TYR A 37 -23.71 -22.14 -46.81
N VAL A 38 -23.46 -20.83 -46.78
CA VAL A 38 -24.20 -19.84 -47.56
C VAL A 38 -23.96 -20.07 -49.06
N LEU A 39 -22.72 -20.32 -49.46
CA LEU A 39 -22.39 -20.59 -50.86
C LEU A 39 -22.93 -21.94 -51.34
N ALA A 40 -22.88 -22.98 -50.51
CA ALA A 40 -23.52 -24.26 -50.81
C ALA A 40 -25.03 -24.09 -51.00
N ALA A 41 -25.69 -23.26 -50.17
CA ALA A 41 -27.11 -22.96 -50.31
C ALA A 41 -27.42 -22.18 -51.61
N ILE A 42 -26.62 -21.17 -51.94
CA ILE A 42 -26.78 -20.40 -53.20
C ILE A 42 -26.59 -21.32 -54.41
N LEU A 43 -25.57 -22.18 -54.40
CA LEU A 43 -25.31 -23.16 -55.47
C LEU A 43 -26.44 -24.19 -55.62
N LEU A 44 -26.99 -24.65 -54.50
CA LEU A 44 -28.16 -25.54 -54.52
C LEU A 44 -29.38 -24.84 -55.13
N VAL A 45 -29.62 -23.58 -54.79
CA VAL A 45 -30.69 -22.78 -55.39
C VAL A 45 -30.46 -22.59 -56.90
N LEU A 46 -29.24 -22.23 -57.32
CA LEU A 46 -28.91 -22.02 -58.73
C LEU A 46 -29.03 -23.31 -59.54
N THR A 47 -28.60 -24.45 -59.01
CA THR A 47 -28.72 -25.76 -59.69
C THR A 47 -30.18 -26.20 -59.81
N VAL A 48 -31.01 -25.97 -58.79
CA VAL A 48 -32.45 -26.23 -58.86
C VAL A 48 -33.13 -25.31 -59.88
N LEU A 49 -32.84 -24.00 -59.85
CA LEU A 49 -33.38 -23.05 -60.83
C LEU A 49 -32.98 -23.41 -62.26
N SER A 50 -31.75 -23.85 -62.46
CA SER A 50 -31.24 -24.20 -63.78
C SER A 50 -31.86 -25.51 -64.30
N ALA A 51 -32.08 -26.50 -63.44
CA ALA A 51 -32.83 -27.71 -63.76
C ALA A 51 -34.29 -27.42 -64.12
N ILE A 52 -34.96 -26.52 -63.38
CA ILE A 52 -36.33 -26.07 -63.67
C ILE A 52 -36.39 -25.34 -65.02
N CYS A 53 -35.42 -24.44 -65.29
CA CYS A 53 -35.35 -23.70 -66.54
C CYS A 53 -35.08 -24.62 -67.75
N SER A 54 -34.26 -25.65 -67.58
CA SER A 54 -33.98 -26.67 -68.60
C SER A 54 -35.22 -27.48 -68.95
N LYS A 55 -35.96 -27.98 -67.94
CA LYS A 55 -37.18 -28.77 -68.12
C LYS A 55 -38.27 -28.03 -68.91
N ASN A 56 -38.37 -26.71 -68.70
CA ASN A 56 -39.42 -25.89 -69.30
C ASN A 56 -38.99 -25.20 -70.61
N ASN A 57 -37.78 -25.44 -71.11
CA ASN A 57 -37.21 -24.84 -72.35
C ASN A 57 -37.25 -23.29 -72.39
N LEU A 58 -37.44 -22.66 -71.22
CA LEU A 58 -37.91 -21.28 -71.08
C LEU A 58 -36.78 -20.26 -71.33
N MET A 59 -35.53 -20.67 -71.05
CA MET A 59 -34.32 -19.88 -71.25
C MET A 59 -33.81 -19.94 -72.70
N LEU A 60 -33.86 -21.11 -73.34
CA LEU A 60 -33.33 -21.29 -74.70
C LEU A 60 -34.07 -20.44 -75.75
N GLN A 61 -35.40 -20.32 -75.63
CA GLN A 61 -36.17 -19.45 -76.53
C GLN A 61 -35.88 -17.96 -76.32
N LYS A 62 -35.70 -17.52 -75.07
CA LYS A 62 -35.38 -16.12 -74.76
C LYS A 62 -33.95 -15.73 -75.13
N VAL A 63 -32.98 -16.63 -74.95
CA VAL A 63 -31.57 -16.37 -75.30
C VAL A 63 -31.35 -16.37 -76.81
N LYS A 64 -32.02 -17.27 -77.57
CA LYS A 64 -32.01 -17.21 -79.04
C LYS A 64 -32.58 -15.91 -79.59
N ASN A 65 -33.60 -15.36 -78.93
CA ASN A 65 -34.31 -14.17 -79.40
C ASN A 65 -33.77 -12.85 -78.81
N SER A 66 -32.82 -12.90 -77.86
CA SER A 66 -32.24 -11.71 -77.24
C SER A 66 -31.03 -11.19 -78.03
N THR A 67 -31.15 -10.00 -78.60
CA THR A 67 -30.09 -9.35 -79.38
C THR A 67 -29.07 -8.59 -78.53
N ALA A 68 -29.25 -8.50 -77.20
CA ALA A 68 -28.70 -7.36 -76.47
C ALA A 68 -27.44 -7.57 -75.62
N PHE A 69 -26.98 -8.78 -75.26
CA PHE A 69 -26.03 -8.85 -74.12
C PHE A 69 -24.92 -9.91 -74.11
N ALA A 70 -24.68 -10.65 -75.19
CA ALA A 70 -23.55 -11.59 -75.23
C ALA A 70 -22.93 -11.66 -76.63
N PRO A 71 -21.58 -11.64 -76.74
CA PRO A 71 -20.87 -11.94 -77.98
C PRO A 71 -21.34 -13.28 -78.57
N ASP A 72 -21.40 -13.39 -79.90
CA ASP A 72 -21.94 -14.57 -80.58
C ASP A 72 -21.25 -15.89 -80.18
N PHE A 73 -19.96 -15.83 -79.80
CA PHE A 73 -19.25 -17.01 -79.30
C PHE A 73 -19.85 -17.53 -77.98
N ILE A 74 -20.21 -16.64 -77.04
CA ILE A 74 -20.84 -17.02 -75.78
C ILE A 74 -22.25 -17.55 -76.03
N LYS A 75 -23.00 -16.95 -76.97
CA LYS A 75 -24.33 -17.44 -77.34
C LYS A 75 -24.28 -18.86 -77.90
N ASN A 76 -23.39 -19.13 -78.86
CA ASN A 76 -23.30 -20.44 -79.50
C ASN A 76 -22.83 -21.51 -78.50
N GLU A 77 -21.86 -21.18 -77.65
CA GLU A 77 -21.32 -22.10 -76.66
C GLU A 77 -22.32 -22.37 -75.51
N LEU A 78 -23.06 -21.35 -75.05
CA LEU A 78 -24.16 -21.53 -74.10
C LEU A 78 -25.34 -22.30 -74.69
N VAL A 79 -25.68 -22.09 -75.96
CA VAL A 79 -26.77 -22.85 -76.61
C VAL A 79 -26.39 -24.32 -76.75
N GLU A 80 -25.14 -24.65 -77.13
CA GLU A 80 -24.64 -26.03 -77.16
C GLU A 80 -24.54 -26.68 -75.77
N LEU A 81 -24.24 -25.91 -74.73
CA LEU A 81 -24.19 -26.39 -73.34
C LEU A 81 -25.57 -26.82 -72.82
N TRP A 82 -26.64 -26.22 -73.34
CA TRP A 82 -28.00 -26.35 -72.82
C TRP A 82 -28.96 -27.09 -73.76
N GLN A 83 -28.51 -27.52 -74.94
CA GLN A 83 -29.34 -28.31 -75.84
C GLN A 83 -29.84 -29.60 -75.15
N PRO A 84 -31.16 -29.86 -75.17
CA PRO A 84 -31.83 -30.90 -74.38
C PRO A 84 -31.62 -32.32 -74.94
N ASP A 85 -30.71 -32.49 -75.88
CA ASP A 85 -30.32 -33.72 -76.58
C ASP A 85 -29.63 -34.73 -75.63
N GLY A 86 -30.12 -34.88 -74.38
CA GLY A 86 -29.93 -35.95 -73.40
C GLY A 86 -28.50 -36.21 -72.89
N VAL A 87 -27.48 -35.89 -73.67
CA VAL A 87 -26.11 -36.37 -73.50
C VAL A 87 -25.19 -35.18 -73.23
N ALA A 88 -25.46 -34.01 -73.82
CA ALA A 88 -24.64 -32.80 -73.63
C ALA A 88 -24.87 -32.15 -72.25
N PHE A 89 -26.11 -31.98 -71.80
CA PHE A 89 -26.42 -31.42 -70.48
C PHE A 89 -25.94 -32.34 -69.34
N TRP A 90 -26.18 -33.65 -69.44
CA TRP A 90 -25.71 -34.60 -68.44
C TRP A 90 -24.19 -34.80 -68.45
N LYS A 91 -23.49 -34.60 -69.57
CA LYS A 91 -22.02 -34.62 -69.59
C LYS A 91 -21.39 -33.30 -69.16
N LYS A 92 -21.86 -32.16 -69.68
CA LYS A 92 -21.26 -30.83 -69.42
C LYS A 92 -21.83 -30.15 -68.16
N GLY A 93 -23.13 -30.27 -67.89
CA GLY A 93 -23.79 -29.74 -66.69
C GLY A 93 -23.42 -30.52 -65.43
N LEU A 94 -23.37 -31.86 -65.49
CA LEU A 94 -22.84 -32.67 -64.39
C LEU A 94 -21.36 -32.34 -64.14
N PHE A 95 -20.56 -32.12 -65.19
CA PHE A 95 -19.18 -31.70 -65.05
C PHE A 95 -19.07 -30.33 -64.37
N GLN A 96 -19.96 -29.37 -64.67
CA GLN A 96 -20.02 -28.09 -63.95
C GLN A 96 -20.37 -28.30 -62.48
N VAL A 97 -21.40 -29.08 -62.16
CA VAL A 97 -21.76 -29.38 -60.77
C VAL A 97 -20.61 -30.08 -60.03
N LEU A 98 -19.94 -31.04 -60.67
CA LEU A 98 -18.79 -31.76 -60.10
C LEU A 98 -17.58 -30.85 -59.90
N THR A 99 -17.28 -29.95 -60.84
CA THR A 99 -16.19 -28.97 -60.72
C THR A 99 -16.45 -27.92 -59.64
N PHE A 100 -17.71 -27.54 -59.42
CA PHE A 100 -18.09 -26.71 -58.28
C PHE A 100 -18.05 -27.48 -56.96
N LEU A 101 -18.45 -28.76 -56.94
CA LEU A 101 -18.32 -29.61 -55.76
C LEU A 101 -16.84 -29.84 -55.39
N THR A 102 -15.95 -30.00 -56.36
CA THR A 102 -14.51 -30.12 -56.10
C THR A 102 -13.93 -28.80 -55.59
N ALA A 103 -14.37 -27.65 -56.10
CA ALA A 103 -13.97 -26.35 -55.56
C ALA A 103 -14.46 -26.14 -54.11
N LEU A 104 -15.70 -26.55 -53.80
CA LEU A 104 -16.26 -26.49 -52.44
C LEU A 104 -15.56 -27.46 -51.48
N THR A 105 -15.28 -28.70 -51.90
CA THR A 105 -14.57 -29.67 -51.06
C THR A 105 -13.11 -29.30 -50.87
N PHE A 106 -12.46 -28.70 -51.87
CA PHE A 106 -11.13 -28.11 -51.72
C PHE A 106 -11.15 -26.93 -50.74
N GLY A 107 -12.11 -26.01 -50.85
CA GLY A 107 -12.30 -24.90 -49.91
C GLY A 107 -12.57 -25.36 -48.47
N ALA A 108 -13.40 -26.39 -48.30
CA ALA A 108 -13.68 -27.01 -47.01
C ALA A 108 -12.46 -27.77 -46.45
N GLY A 109 -11.67 -28.42 -47.30
CA GLY A 109 -10.43 -29.12 -46.90
C GLY A 109 -9.30 -28.17 -46.51
N VAL A 110 -9.19 -27.03 -47.18
CA VAL A 110 -8.29 -25.92 -46.80
C VAL A 110 -8.75 -25.29 -45.48
N TYR A 111 -10.06 -25.09 -45.30
CA TYR A 111 -10.63 -24.61 -44.05
C TYR A 111 -10.39 -25.56 -42.86
N ALA A 112 -10.50 -26.88 -43.08
CA ALA A 112 -10.31 -27.88 -42.03
C ALA A 112 -8.85 -27.98 -41.54
N LYS A 113 -7.87 -27.50 -42.32
CA LYS A 113 -6.45 -27.54 -41.94
C LYS A 113 -5.97 -26.19 -41.39
N VAL A 114 -6.37 -25.92 -40.15
CA VAL A 114 -5.57 -25.27 -39.09
C VAL A 114 -4.75 -24.03 -39.49
N ASN A 115 -5.37 -23.05 -40.14
CA ASN A 115 -4.87 -21.68 -40.09
C ASN A 115 -6.05 -20.68 -40.09
N PRO A 116 -6.08 -19.71 -39.18
CA PRO A 116 -7.11 -18.65 -39.17
C PRO A 116 -6.98 -17.67 -40.35
N LYS A 117 -6.08 -17.95 -41.30
CA LYS A 117 -5.80 -17.18 -42.51
C LYS A 117 -5.91 -18.13 -43.71
N GLY A 118 -6.46 -17.64 -44.82
CA GLY A 118 -6.50 -18.40 -46.08
C GLY A 118 -5.11 -18.83 -46.55
N PHE A 119 -5.03 -19.91 -47.32
CA PHE A 119 -3.80 -20.44 -47.91
C PHE A 119 -3.01 -19.36 -48.69
N LEU A 120 -3.67 -18.53 -49.50
CA LEU A 120 -3.06 -17.42 -50.23
C LEU A 120 -2.46 -16.38 -49.29
N ALA A 121 -3.11 -16.10 -48.15
CA ALA A 121 -2.59 -15.19 -47.14
C ALA A 121 -1.36 -15.76 -46.41
N THR A 122 -1.13 -17.08 -46.44
CA THR A 122 0.13 -17.68 -45.95
C THR A 122 1.29 -17.55 -46.94
N LYS A 123 1.00 -17.25 -48.21
CA LYS A 123 1.99 -17.20 -49.30
C LYS A 123 2.21 -15.81 -49.87
N ILE A 124 1.26 -14.89 -49.68
CA ILE A 124 1.26 -13.55 -50.24
C ILE A 124 0.89 -12.54 -49.15
N ASP A 125 1.86 -11.76 -48.67
CA ASP A 125 1.67 -10.81 -47.56
C ASP A 125 0.62 -9.74 -47.85
N SER A 126 0.54 -9.28 -49.10
CA SER A 126 -0.47 -8.29 -49.53
C SER A 126 -1.90 -8.80 -49.31
N VAL A 127 -2.13 -10.10 -49.47
CA VAL A 127 -3.44 -10.73 -49.23
C VAL A 127 -3.74 -10.78 -47.73
N ALA A 128 -2.74 -11.07 -46.89
CA ALA A 128 -2.88 -11.05 -45.43
C ALA A 128 -3.16 -9.65 -44.89
N SER A 129 -2.50 -8.62 -45.43
CA SER A 129 -2.75 -7.21 -45.06
C SER A 129 -4.16 -6.78 -45.46
N LEU A 130 -4.64 -7.17 -46.65
CA LEU A 130 -6.01 -6.89 -47.09
C LEU A 130 -7.05 -7.55 -46.21
N GLN A 131 -6.88 -8.83 -45.85
CA GLN A 131 -7.78 -9.52 -44.93
C GLN A 131 -7.82 -8.84 -43.55
N THR A 132 -6.68 -8.32 -43.09
CA THR A 132 -6.58 -7.59 -41.81
C THR A 132 -7.27 -6.22 -41.89
N ASN A 133 -7.03 -5.46 -42.97
CA ASN A 133 -7.62 -4.14 -43.17
C ASN A 133 -9.15 -4.18 -43.37
N LEU A 134 -9.67 -5.29 -43.89
CA LEU A 134 -11.11 -5.53 -44.02
C LEU A 134 -11.75 -6.11 -42.74
N GLY A 135 -10.99 -6.26 -41.65
CA GLY A 135 -11.50 -6.77 -40.38
C GLY A 135 -11.88 -8.26 -40.39
N LEU A 136 -11.43 -9.03 -41.40
CA LEU A 136 -11.78 -10.45 -41.52
C LEU A 136 -11.02 -11.34 -40.52
N ILE A 137 -9.90 -10.86 -39.99
CA ILE A 137 -9.04 -11.57 -39.04
C ILE A 137 -9.18 -10.92 -37.66
N ASP A 138 -10.37 -11.02 -37.07
CA ASP A 138 -10.68 -10.42 -35.75
C ASP A 138 -10.26 -11.31 -34.57
N PHE A 139 -9.19 -12.10 -34.75
CA PHE A 139 -8.65 -13.04 -33.75
C PHE A 139 -8.00 -12.32 -32.54
N LYS A 140 -7.99 -10.98 -32.51
CA LYS A 140 -7.50 -10.20 -31.37
C LYS A 140 -8.54 -10.07 -30.25
N LEU A 141 -9.85 -10.11 -30.51
CA LEU A 141 -10.86 -9.90 -29.46
C LEU A 141 -10.95 -11.06 -28.45
N GLY A 142 -10.85 -12.31 -28.91
CA GLY A 142 -10.90 -13.48 -28.01
C GLY A 142 -9.68 -13.63 -27.09
N ASN A 143 -8.51 -13.15 -27.52
CA ASN A 143 -7.32 -13.13 -26.67
C ASN A 143 -7.25 -11.91 -25.75
N ILE A 144 -7.98 -10.84 -26.04
CA ILE A 144 -8.08 -9.65 -25.18
C ILE A 144 -9.03 -9.94 -24.01
N SER A 145 -10.17 -10.60 -24.24
CA SER A 145 -11.12 -10.92 -23.16
C SER A 145 -10.52 -11.88 -22.13
N VAL A 146 -9.85 -12.95 -22.58
CA VAL A 146 -9.18 -13.93 -21.68
C VAL A 146 -8.03 -13.29 -20.89
N LYS A 147 -7.35 -12.30 -21.47
CA LYS A 147 -6.32 -11.53 -20.74
C LYS A 147 -6.94 -10.57 -19.73
N GLN A 148 -8.09 -9.97 -20.03
CA GLN A 148 -8.83 -9.13 -19.09
C GLN A 148 -9.34 -9.95 -17.90
N ASP A 149 -9.89 -11.15 -18.11
CA ASP A 149 -10.38 -12.01 -17.04
C ASP A 149 -9.25 -12.44 -16.08
N LYS A 150 -8.09 -12.80 -16.62
CA LYS A 150 -6.90 -13.11 -15.80
C LYS A 150 -6.37 -11.88 -15.06
N ILE A 151 -6.44 -10.70 -15.67
CA ILE A 151 -6.05 -9.44 -15.00
C ILE A 151 -7.02 -9.13 -13.87
N ILE A 152 -8.34 -9.29 -14.07
CA ILE A 152 -9.35 -9.10 -13.03
C ILE A 152 -9.13 -10.08 -11.88
N GLU A 153 -8.87 -11.36 -12.15
CA GLU A 153 -8.57 -12.36 -11.12
C GLU A 153 -7.29 -12.01 -10.31
N VAL A 154 -6.25 -11.53 -10.99
CA VAL A 154 -5.02 -11.08 -10.34
C VAL A 154 -5.25 -9.82 -9.51
N LEU A 155 -6.07 -8.88 -9.98
CA LEU A 155 -6.44 -7.67 -9.26
C LEU A 155 -7.27 -7.99 -8.01
N GLU A 156 -8.24 -8.89 -8.10
CA GLU A 156 -9.04 -9.34 -6.94
C GLU A 156 -8.17 -10.04 -5.88
N LYS A 157 -7.20 -10.85 -6.31
CA LYS A 157 -6.24 -11.49 -5.39
C LYS A 157 -5.27 -10.48 -4.79
N ALA A 158 -4.86 -9.46 -5.55
CA ALA A 158 -4.02 -8.38 -5.08
C ALA A 158 -4.77 -7.50 -4.06
N ASP A 159 -6.02 -7.13 -4.33
CA ASP A 159 -6.86 -6.36 -3.41
C ASP A 159 -7.10 -7.11 -2.10
N LYS A 160 -7.42 -8.41 -2.15
CA LYS A 160 -7.54 -9.24 -0.94
C LYS A 160 -6.23 -9.32 -0.14
N LYS A 161 -5.07 -9.38 -0.81
CA LYS A 161 -3.77 -9.35 -0.14
C LYS A 161 -3.45 -7.95 0.41
N ILE A 162 -3.83 -6.90 -0.29
CA ILE A 162 -3.68 -5.52 0.16
C ILE A 162 -4.58 -5.26 1.38
N ASP A 163 -5.80 -5.79 1.43
CA ASP A 163 -6.67 -5.70 2.60
C ASP A 163 -6.14 -6.49 3.81
N LEU A 164 -5.36 -7.56 3.56
CA LEU A 164 -4.63 -8.27 4.59
C LEU A 164 -3.41 -7.48 5.10
N VAL A 165 -2.72 -6.75 4.22
CA VAL A 165 -1.53 -5.93 4.57
C VAL A 165 -1.92 -4.57 5.16
N LYS A 166 -3.05 -3.98 4.75
CA LYS A 166 -3.58 -2.72 5.29
C LYS A 166 -4.15 -2.84 6.71
N LYS A 167 -4.04 -4.00 7.35
CA LYS A 167 -4.43 -4.23 8.76
C LYS A 167 -3.35 -3.91 9.79
N GLU A 168 -2.16 -3.47 9.39
CA GLU A 168 -1.05 -3.32 10.33
C GLU A 168 -1.08 -2.03 11.16
N THR A 169 -1.86 -1.02 10.78
CA THR A 169 -2.21 0.08 11.69
C THR A 169 -3.57 -0.23 12.30
N SER A 170 -3.53 -0.74 13.52
CA SER A 170 -4.73 -1.04 14.29
C SER A 170 -5.15 0.22 15.04
N ASP A 171 -6.39 0.70 14.84
CA ASP A 171 -6.92 1.84 15.61
C ASP A 171 -6.86 1.65 17.14
N ASN A 172 -6.75 0.39 17.60
CA ASN A 172 -6.47 0.04 18.99
C ASN A 172 -4.95 0.02 19.26
N PRO A 173 -4.41 0.95 20.06
CA PRO A 173 -2.97 1.05 20.34
C PRO A 173 -2.37 -0.21 20.99
N ARG A 174 -3.15 -0.93 21.81
CA ARG A 174 -2.67 -2.16 22.48
C ARG A 174 -2.45 -3.29 21.48
N LYS A 175 -3.28 -3.34 20.45
CA LYS A 175 -3.15 -4.32 19.38
C LYS A 175 -2.02 -3.95 18.42
N GLU A 176 -1.79 -2.65 18.19
CA GLU A 176 -0.62 -2.19 17.43
C GLU A 176 0.69 -2.57 18.14
N LEU A 177 0.79 -2.38 19.46
CA LEU A 177 1.91 -2.88 20.27
C LEU A 177 2.09 -4.40 20.10
N SER A 178 1.00 -5.17 20.17
CA SER A 178 1.06 -6.62 19.96
C SER A 178 1.54 -7.01 18.56
N ASN A 179 1.16 -6.26 17.51
CA ASN A 179 1.65 -6.49 16.15
C ASN A 179 3.16 -6.22 16.03
N MET A 180 3.68 -5.27 16.80
CA MET A 180 5.12 -4.99 16.92
C MET A 180 5.87 -6.02 17.79
N GLY A 181 5.18 -7.02 18.34
CA GLY A 181 5.77 -8.00 19.27
C GLY A 181 6.03 -7.44 20.67
N ILE A 182 5.43 -6.31 21.03
CA ILE A 182 5.61 -5.64 22.31
C ILE A 182 4.42 -5.98 23.21
N SER A 183 4.70 -6.48 24.42
CA SER A 183 3.67 -6.84 25.38
C SER A 183 3.14 -5.60 26.11
N TRP A 184 1.84 -5.58 26.45
CA TRP A 184 1.25 -4.50 27.26
C TRP A 184 1.61 -4.67 28.75
N THR A 185 2.86 -4.34 29.11
CA THR A 185 3.36 -4.44 30.49
C THR A 185 4.16 -3.20 30.89
N GLN A 186 4.33 -2.99 32.21
CA GLN A 186 5.12 -1.88 32.74
C GLN A 186 6.60 -1.99 32.32
N GLU A 187 7.13 -3.20 32.24
CA GLU A 187 8.51 -3.49 31.85
C GLU A 187 8.75 -3.13 30.38
N SER A 188 7.80 -3.50 29.50
CA SER A 188 7.88 -3.18 28.07
C SER A 188 7.80 -1.68 27.83
N PHE A 189 6.95 -0.99 28.57
CA PHE A 189 6.89 0.47 28.55
C PHE A 189 8.19 1.11 29.06
N TYR A 190 8.70 0.65 30.20
CA TYR A 190 9.93 1.16 30.79
C TYR A 190 11.12 0.99 29.82
N ALA A 191 11.23 -0.17 29.16
CA ALA A 191 12.23 -0.42 28.13
C ALA A 191 12.11 0.53 26.93
N ALA A 192 10.89 0.87 26.49
CA ALA A 192 10.66 1.83 25.41
C ALA A 192 11.06 3.26 25.82
N VAL A 193 10.84 3.62 27.07
CA VAL A 193 11.27 4.91 27.62
C VAL A 193 12.79 4.98 27.72
N GLU A 194 13.45 3.93 28.22
CA GLU A 194 14.92 3.85 28.29
C GLU A 194 15.59 3.86 26.90
N SER A 195 14.97 3.19 25.91
CA SER A 195 15.48 3.18 24.53
C SER A 195 15.20 4.48 23.77
N GLY A 196 14.31 5.34 24.28
CA GLY A 196 13.88 6.57 23.61
C GLY A 196 12.93 6.33 22.44
N ASP A 197 12.27 5.18 22.36
CA ASP A 197 11.29 4.86 21.33
C ASP A 197 9.95 5.55 21.62
N PHE A 198 9.85 6.82 21.22
CA PHE A 198 8.67 7.63 21.49
C PHE A 198 7.42 7.19 20.72
N VAL A 199 7.56 6.40 19.65
CA VAL A 199 6.41 5.85 18.93
C VAL A 199 5.73 4.81 19.80
N VAL A 200 6.51 3.90 20.38
CA VAL A 200 6.00 2.89 21.32
C VAL A 200 5.46 3.55 22.59
N VAL A 201 6.12 4.56 23.13
CA VAL A 201 5.63 5.34 24.29
C VAL A 201 4.28 5.99 23.99
N GLU A 202 4.09 6.54 22.78
CA GLU A 202 2.83 7.13 22.36
C GLU A 202 1.70 6.09 22.27
N LEU A 203 1.98 4.88 21.77
CA LEU A 203 1.01 3.78 21.77
C LEU A 203 0.61 3.36 23.20
N PHE A 204 1.56 3.35 24.15
CA PHE A 204 1.27 3.10 25.56
C PHE A 204 0.39 4.21 26.17
N ALA A 205 0.66 5.48 25.86
CA ALA A 205 -0.18 6.58 26.33
C ALA A 205 -1.59 6.52 25.73
N ALA A 206 -1.70 6.32 24.42
CA ALA A 206 -2.96 6.21 23.70
C ALA A 206 -3.79 5.01 24.17
N GLY A 207 -3.14 3.89 24.53
CA GLY A 207 -3.80 2.71 25.09
C GLY A 207 -4.24 2.85 26.56
N GLY A 208 -4.03 4.02 27.17
CA GLY A 208 -4.45 4.33 28.54
C GLY A 208 -3.57 3.71 29.61
N MET A 209 -2.25 3.62 29.38
CA MET A 209 -1.33 3.16 30.42
C MET A 209 -1.36 4.11 31.62
N ASN A 210 -1.52 3.56 32.83
CA ASN A 210 -1.57 4.36 34.03
C ASN A 210 -0.18 4.49 34.67
N LEU A 211 0.44 5.67 34.54
CA LEU A 211 1.75 5.94 35.15
C LEU A 211 1.70 6.07 36.69
N ALA A 212 0.51 6.30 37.24
CA ALA A 212 0.27 6.34 38.69
C ALA A 212 0.03 4.95 39.29
N ALA A 213 -0.17 3.91 38.48
CA ALA A 213 -0.38 2.56 38.97
C ALA A 213 0.86 2.06 39.73
N GLN A 214 0.63 1.45 40.89
CA GLN A 214 1.67 0.87 41.72
C GLN A 214 2.27 -0.36 41.01
N SER A 215 3.59 -0.44 40.98
CA SER A 215 4.29 -1.67 40.60
C SER A 215 4.31 -2.65 41.79
N TRP A 216 3.97 -3.92 41.54
CA TRP A 216 3.78 -4.93 42.59
C TRP A 216 5.09 -5.52 43.16
N CYS A 217 6.26 -5.23 42.59
CA CYS A 217 7.50 -5.80 43.10
C CYS A 217 8.35 -4.76 43.86
N CYS A 218 8.41 -4.95 45.17
CA CYS A 218 9.48 -4.54 46.08
C CYS A 218 9.66 -3.06 46.46
N SER A 219 8.87 -2.10 45.98
CA SER A 219 9.02 -0.71 46.46
C SER A 219 7.78 0.19 46.44
N HIS A 220 6.60 -0.30 46.03
CA HIS A 220 5.36 0.50 46.00
C HIS A 220 5.49 1.88 45.30
N HIS A 221 6.45 2.04 44.39
CA HIS A 221 6.62 3.25 43.61
C HIS A 221 5.67 3.20 42.41
N SER A 222 5.05 4.34 42.08
CA SER A 222 4.39 4.49 40.79
C SER A 222 5.43 4.39 39.67
N LEU A 223 5.00 3.96 38.48
CA LEU A 223 5.88 3.88 37.30
C LEU A 223 6.57 5.22 37.03
N LEU A 224 5.84 6.33 37.23
CA LEU A 224 6.40 7.66 37.11
C LEU A 224 7.48 7.97 38.15
N SER A 225 7.28 7.57 39.41
CA SER A 225 8.28 7.74 40.47
C SER A 225 9.57 6.97 40.14
N LEU A 226 9.44 5.75 39.59
CA LEU A 226 10.59 4.96 39.16
C LEU A 226 11.34 5.62 38.00
N MET A 227 10.63 6.16 37.00
CA MET A 227 11.26 6.83 35.87
C MET A 227 12.06 8.08 36.30
N ILE A 228 11.54 8.83 37.30
CA ILE A 228 12.23 10.01 37.83
C ILE A 228 13.48 9.60 38.62
N SER A 229 13.37 8.58 39.47
CA SER A 229 14.49 8.12 40.32
C SER A 229 15.64 7.51 39.52
N LYS A 230 15.33 6.91 38.36
CA LYS A 230 16.34 6.36 37.44
C LYS A 230 17.02 7.41 36.56
N LYS A 231 16.66 8.69 36.70
CA LYS A 231 17.18 9.81 35.89
C LYS A 231 17.09 9.53 34.39
N ILE A 232 15.97 8.99 33.94
CA ILE A 232 15.76 8.71 32.52
C ILE A 232 15.81 10.02 31.73
N ASN A 233 16.62 10.04 30.68
CA ASN A 233 16.67 11.12 29.71
C ASN A 233 15.31 11.30 29.02
N ASN A 234 14.99 12.51 28.59
CA ASN A 234 13.77 12.84 27.84
C ASN A 234 12.45 12.60 28.59
N LEU A 235 12.48 12.51 29.93
CA LEU A 235 11.27 12.32 30.73
C LEU A 235 10.27 13.47 30.54
N GLU A 236 10.73 14.70 30.27
CA GLU A 236 9.86 15.82 29.85
C GLU A 236 8.99 15.45 28.64
N LYS A 237 9.57 14.78 27.63
CA LYS A 237 8.86 14.39 26.42
C LYS A 237 7.85 13.29 26.70
N VAL A 238 8.20 12.30 27.52
CA VAL A 238 7.27 11.26 27.99
C VAL A 238 6.08 11.90 28.72
N LEU A 239 6.33 12.82 29.65
CA LEU A 239 5.26 13.54 30.37
C LEU A 239 4.39 14.36 29.41
N THR A 240 4.98 15.01 28.42
CA THR A 240 4.25 15.77 27.39
C THR A 240 3.35 14.86 26.54
N ILE A 241 3.80 13.65 26.21
CA ILE A 241 2.99 12.66 25.49
C ILE A 241 1.79 12.26 26.35
N PHE A 242 2.01 11.84 27.60
CA PHE A 242 0.94 11.40 28.48
C PHE A 242 -0.07 12.50 28.80
N ASP A 243 0.39 13.75 28.93
CA ASP A 243 -0.47 14.91 29.09
C ASP A 243 -1.45 15.11 27.93
N ARG A 244 -0.99 14.89 26.68
CA ARG A 244 -1.86 14.94 25.48
C ARG A 244 -3.00 13.92 25.56
N TYR A 245 -2.76 12.78 26.18
CA TYR A 245 -3.74 11.71 26.37
C TYR A 245 -4.53 11.82 27.69
N GLY A 246 -4.47 12.96 28.37
CA GLY A 246 -5.29 13.26 29.54
C GLY A 246 -4.76 12.69 30.86
N PHE A 247 -3.48 12.31 30.93
CA PHE A 247 -2.86 11.92 32.19
C PHE A 247 -2.72 13.13 33.13
N ASP A 248 -3.40 13.07 34.28
CA ASP A 248 -3.29 14.13 35.30
C ASP A 248 -2.02 13.99 36.14
N ILE A 249 -1.02 14.79 35.80
CA ILE A 249 0.28 14.84 36.47
C ILE A 249 0.16 15.44 37.89
N ARG A 250 -0.94 16.14 38.21
CA ARG A 250 -1.17 16.73 39.54
C ARG A 250 -1.81 15.75 40.52
N GLN A 251 -2.21 14.56 40.07
CA GLN A 251 -2.77 13.54 40.94
C GLN A 251 -1.78 13.23 42.08
N LYS A 252 -2.28 13.07 43.31
CA LYS A 252 -1.43 12.61 44.42
C LYS A 252 -0.95 11.19 44.10
N PHE A 253 0.36 11.00 44.01
CA PHE A 253 0.94 9.67 43.88
C PHE A 253 1.07 9.09 45.28
N ILE A 254 0.75 7.81 45.44
CA ILE A 254 1.00 7.11 46.69
C ILE A 254 2.41 6.52 46.56
N THR A 255 3.37 7.03 47.32
CA THR A 255 4.67 6.38 47.50
C THR A 255 4.79 5.92 48.95
N TYR A 256 4.92 4.61 49.16
CA TYR A 256 5.11 4.07 50.51
C TYR A 256 6.52 4.40 51.00
N GLY A 257 6.63 4.89 52.25
CA GLY A 257 7.90 5.26 52.89
C GLY A 257 8.22 6.76 52.86
N PHE A 258 7.41 7.55 52.14
CA PHE A 258 7.37 9.00 52.24
C PHE A 258 6.04 9.39 52.88
N THR A 259 6.02 10.38 53.77
CA THR A 259 4.76 10.93 54.31
C THR A 259 3.87 11.37 53.14
N ASP A 260 2.55 11.41 53.33
CA ASP A 260 1.51 11.64 52.31
C ASP A 260 1.72 12.88 51.39
N GLU A 261 2.71 13.73 51.70
CA GLU A 261 3.09 14.92 50.92
C GLU A 261 4.48 14.92 50.27
N LYS A 262 5.46 14.13 50.76
CA LYS A 262 6.70 13.85 50.00
C LYS A 262 6.46 12.90 48.82
N ALA A 263 5.24 12.37 48.72
CA ALA A 263 4.77 11.55 47.61
C ALA A 263 4.39 12.36 46.35
N SER A 264 4.59 13.68 46.32
CA SER A 264 4.46 14.46 45.09
C SER A 264 5.70 14.28 44.19
N ILE A 265 5.46 14.02 42.91
CA ILE A 265 6.49 13.88 41.85
C ILE A 265 7.58 14.94 41.89
N ILE A 266 7.22 16.18 42.24
CA ILE A 266 8.18 17.28 42.26
C ILE A 266 9.27 17.07 43.32
N TRP A 267 8.95 16.48 44.47
CA TRP A 267 9.94 16.18 45.52
C TRP A 267 10.93 15.15 45.03
N ILE A 268 10.45 14.07 44.41
CA ILE A 268 11.29 13.04 43.80
C ILE A 268 12.17 13.65 42.71
N ALA A 269 11.64 14.58 41.91
CA ALA A 269 12.41 15.27 40.88
C ALA A 269 13.51 16.17 41.48
N ILE A 270 13.24 16.84 42.61
CA ILE A 270 14.23 17.63 43.36
C ILE A 270 15.31 16.72 43.93
N ASP A 271 14.96 15.65 44.63
CA ASP A 271 15.92 14.70 45.24
C ASP A 271 16.84 14.08 44.17
N ASN A 272 16.31 13.83 42.97
CA ASN A 272 17.08 13.29 41.85
C ASN A 272 17.79 14.35 41.02
N ASN A 273 17.65 15.64 41.36
CA ASN A 273 18.17 16.79 40.64
C ASN A 273 17.80 16.78 39.14
N ASN A 274 16.55 16.42 38.84
CA ASN A 274 16.04 16.33 37.48
C ASN A 274 15.40 17.67 37.05
N LEU A 275 16.25 18.61 36.62
CA LEU A 275 15.85 19.97 36.26
C LEU A 275 14.76 20.01 35.18
N ASP A 276 14.79 19.11 34.20
CA ASP A 276 13.83 19.10 33.08
C ASP A 276 12.42 18.77 33.56
N VAL A 277 12.29 17.79 34.46
CA VAL A 277 11.00 17.46 35.09
C VAL A 277 10.52 18.60 35.98
N ILE A 278 11.42 19.21 36.77
CA ILE A 278 11.06 20.36 37.63
C ILE A 278 10.57 21.53 36.78
N ARG A 279 11.28 21.85 35.69
CA ARG A 279 10.89 22.89 34.73
C ARG A 279 9.54 22.60 34.11
N TYR A 280 9.30 21.36 33.69
CA TYR A 280 8.00 20.96 33.15
C TYR A 280 6.87 21.16 34.18
N LEU A 281 7.07 20.75 35.43
CA LEU A 281 6.05 20.86 36.48
C LEU A 281 5.77 22.32 36.88
N VAL A 282 6.82 23.10 37.13
CA VAL A 282 6.69 24.48 37.60
C VAL A 282 6.23 25.41 36.47
N VAL A 283 6.88 25.34 35.31
CA VAL A 283 6.63 26.29 34.21
C VAL A 283 5.42 25.87 33.37
N LYS A 284 5.42 24.63 32.85
CA LYS A 284 4.35 24.19 31.93
C LYS A 284 3.08 23.77 32.67
N LYS A 285 3.21 23.10 33.82
CA LYS A 285 2.06 22.67 34.60
C LYS A 285 1.63 23.70 35.63
N SER A 286 2.34 24.82 35.83
CA SER A 286 2.01 25.86 36.81
C SER A 286 1.78 25.26 38.21
N LEU A 287 2.67 24.34 38.62
CA LEU A 287 2.65 23.80 39.95
C LEU A 287 3.01 24.90 40.95
N ASP A 288 2.24 25.01 42.03
CA ASP A 288 2.50 25.99 43.08
C ASP A 288 3.74 25.59 43.88
N VAL A 289 4.79 26.40 43.76
CA VAL A 289 6.08 26.20 44.45
C VAL A 289 6.02 26.60 45.93
N ASN A 290 5.04 27.40 46.32
CA ASN A 290 4.89 27.90 47.70
C ASN A 290 4.16 26.88 48.59
N LYS A 291 3.76 25.73 48.03
CA LYS A 291 3.06 24.70 48.78
C LYS A 291 4.01 24.07 49.81
N VAL A 292 3.59 24.16 51.07
CA VAL A 292 4.22 23.50 52.21
C VAL A 292 3.74 22.06 52.35
N ASP A 293 4.51 21.24 53.07
CA ASP A 293 4.17 19.87 53.43
C ASP A 293 3.01 19.75 54.44
N SER A 294 2.63 18.51 54.80
CA SER A 294 1.54 18.14 55.74
C SER A 294 1.57 18.93 57.02
N ASP A 295 2.80 19.06 57.49
CA ASP A 295 3.14 19.58 58.79
C ASP A 295 3.31 21.10 58.72
N ASN A 296 3.03 21.70 57.55
CA ASN A 296 3.07 23.13 57.26
C ASN A 296 4.46 23.74 57.52
N ASN A 297 5.51 22.90 57.49
CA ASN A 297 6.82 23.20 58.05
C ASN A 297 7.89 23.45 56.98
N VAL A 298 7.81 22.75 55.84
CA VAL A 298 8.84 22.80 54.80
C VAL A 298 8.23 22.99 53.41
N ASP A 299 8.68 24.01 52.68
CA ASP A 299 8.31 24.23 51.27
C ASP A 299 9.37 23.74 50.28
N LEU A 300 9.00 23.68 49.01
CA LEU A 300 9.84 23.15 47.92
C LEU A 300 11.18 23.89 47.81
N PHE A 301 11.16 25.20 48.02
CA PHE A 301 12.36 26.03 47.95
C PHE A 301 13.37 25.69 49.06
N TYR A 302 12.90 25.59 50.30
CA TYR A 302 13.74 25.25 51.45
C TYR A 302 14.45 23.91 51.24
N THR A 303 13.70 22.85 50.89
CA THR A 303 14.29 21.52 50.69
C THR A 303 15.35 21.55 49.61
N ALA A 304 15.02 22.10 48.43
CA ALA A 304 15.98 22.19 47.32
C ALA A 304 17.26 22.93 47.74
N ALA A 305 17.14 23.97 48.57
CA ALA A 305 18.28 24.75 49.04
C ALA A 305 19.15 23.96 50.03
N THR A 306 18.54 23.13 50.87
CA THR A 306 19.25 22.37 51.90
C THR A 306 19.80 21.01 51.42
N GLU A 307 19.30 20.47 50.31
CA GLU A 307 19.79 19.22 49.72
C GLU A 307 21.18 19.40 49.08
N SER A 308 22.08 18.41 49.24
CA SER A 308 23.47 18.49 48.75
C SER A 308 23.56 18.52 47.23
N ASP A 309 22.78 17.66 46.56
CA ASP A 309 23.01 17.32 45.15
C ASP A 309 22.12 18.09 44.17
N VAL A 310 21.24 18.97 44.68
CA VAL A 310 20.39 19.85 43.86
C VAL A 310 21.22 20.96 43.22
N ASN A 311 21.06 21.17 41.91
CA ASN A 311 21.79 22.20 41.16
C ASN A 311 21.30 23.62 41.51
N LEU A 312 22.20 24.60 41.46
CA LEU A 312 21.90 26.03 41.59
C LEU A 312 20.83 26.50 40.59
N GLU A 313 20.80 25.94 39.39
CA GLU A 313 19.78 26.31 38.38
C GLU A 313 18.36 25.93 38.83
N THR A 314 18.21 24.80 39.51
CA THR A 314 16.94 24.41 40.14
C THR A 314 16.52 25.43 41.19
N LEU A 315 17.47 25.93 41.99
CA LEU A 315 17.21 26.97 42.99
C LEU A 315 16.81 28.29 42.37
N ARG A 316 17.49 28.71 41.30
CA ARG A 316 17.13 29.93 40.56
C ARG A 316 15.73 29.83 39.99
N LEU A 317 15.40 28.70 39.38
CA LEU A 317 14.06 28.43 38.87
C LEU A 317 13.03 28.55 40.00
N LEU A 318 13.18 27.78 41.09
CA LEU A 318 12.22 27.83 42.20
C LEU A 318 12.14 29.22 42.85
N ALA A 319 13.26 29.92 43.03
CA ALA A 319 13.30 31.28 43.57
C ALA A 319 12.52 32.28 42.73
N SER A 320 12.54 32.14 41.39
CA SER A 320 11.83 33.04 40.49
C SER A 320 10.30 32.92 40.58
N TYR A 321 9.80 31.78 41.04
CA TYR A 321 8.37 31.54 41.28
C TYR A 321 8.00 31.63 42.78
N GLN A 322 8.99 31.76 43.66
CA GLN A 322 8.79 31.86 45.10
C GLN A 322 8.39 33.28 45.49
N SER A 323 7.18 33.40 46.05
CA SER A 323 6.67 34.68 46.55
C SER A 323 6.94 34.88 48.05
N ASN A 324 7.16 33.79 48.79
CA ASN A 324 7.35 33.82 50.24
C ASN A 324 8.82 34.08 50.63
N ASN A 325 9.09 35.25 51.22
CA ASN A 325 10.41 35.61 51.75
C ASN A 325 10.82 34.82 52.99
N ASP A 326 9.88 34.31 53.79
CA ASP A 326 10.20 33.56 55.01
C ASP A 326 10.97 32.29 54.71
N SER A 327 10.63 31.62 53.61
CA SER A 327 11.32 30.39 53.19
C SER A 327 12.73 30.66 52.69
N LYS A 328 12.95 31.80 52.01
CA LYS A 328 14.29 32.24 51.63
C LYS A 328 15.16 32.50 52.86
N VAL A 329 14.60 33.17 53.87
CA VAL A 329 15.27 33.42 55.15
C VAL A 329 15.56 32.11 55.90
N LYS A 330 14.60 31.18 55.99
CA LYS A 330 14.80 29.86 56.59
C LYS A 330 15.92 29.08 55.89
N ALA A 331 15.90 29.03 54.56
CA ALA A 331 16.93 28.36 53.77
C ALA A 331 18.33 28.96 53.98
N LYS A 332 18.41 30.30 53.98
CA LYS A 332 19.64 31.05 54.26
C LYS A 332 20.20 30.72 55.65
N ASN A 333 19.34 30.73 56.67
CA ASN A 333 19.73 30.40 58.05
C ASN A 333 20.20 28.95 58.18
N ALA A 334 19.52 27.99 57.55
CA ALA A 334 19.91 26.59 57.54
C ALA A 334 21.28 26.37 56.86
N LEU A 335 21.52 27.02 55.73
CA LEU A 335 22.81 26.95 55.03
C LEU A 335 23.94 27.66 55.79
N LEU A 336 23.63 28.78 56.47
CA LEU A 336 24.60 29.45 57.34
C LEU A 336 24.97 28.58 58.55
N PHE A 337 24.00 27.87 59.13
CA PHE A 337 24.23 26.89 60.19
C PHE A 337 25.15 25.77 59.71
N LYS A 338 24.86 25.13 58.56
CA LYS A 338 25.74 24.13 57.94
C LYS A 338 27.15 24.67 57.68
N LYS A 339 27.27 25.90 57.15
CA LYS A 339 28.56 26.55 56.95
C LYS A 339 29.34 26.71 58.27
N ASN A 340 28.68 27.14 59.34
CA ASN A 340 29.31 27.32 60.64
C ASN A 340 29.74 25.98 61.27
N GLU A 341 28.96 24.91 61.10
CA GLU A 341 29.36 23.55 61.49
C GLU A 341 30.63 23.10 60.75
N LEU A 342 30.72 23.36 59.44
CA LEU A 342 31.91 23.06 58.63
C LEU A 342 33.13 23.89 59.05
N GLU A 343 32.96 25.19 59.27
CA GLU A 343 34.03 26.05 59.74
C GLU A 343 34.51 25.66 61.15
N SER A 344 33.61 25.17 62.01
CA SER A 344 33.95 24.61 63.32
C SER A 344 34.72 23.29 63.19
N CYS A 345 34.34 22.43 62.25
CA CYS A 345 35.05 21.18 61.96
C CYS A 345 36.50 21.42 61.48
N TYR A 346 36.71 22.49 60.70
CA TYR A 346 38.04 22.89 60.22
C TYR A 346 38.90 23.57 61.31
N LYS A 347 38.28 24.37 62.17
CA LYS A 347 38.97 25.11 63.25
C LYS A 347 39.35 24.20 64.44
N GLN A 348 38.59 23.15 64.71
CA GLN A 348 39.01 22.09 65.61
C GLN A 348 40.12 21.29 64.91
N GLU A 349 41.30 21.17 65.51
CA GLU A 349 42.55 20.62 64.93
C GLU A 349 42.51 19.13 64.46
N ILE A 350 41.33 18.57 64.21
CA ILE A 350 41.09 17.20 63.73
C ILE A 350 41.60 17.01 62.29
N CYS A 351 41.70 18.08 61.49
CA CYS A 351 42.16 18.03 60.09
C CYS A 351 43.68 18.22 59.88
N LYS A 352 44.53 17.68 60.78
CA LYS A 352 45.98 17.52 60.52
C LYS A 352 46.35 16.17 59.87
N SER A 353 45.40 15.28 59.62
CA SER A 353 45.64 13.99 58.96
C SER A 353 45.08 13.93 57.54
N SER A 354 45.69 13.10 56.69
CA SER A 354 45.39 12.90 55.27
C SER A 354 43.98 12.36 54.95
N ASN A 355 43.11 12.18 55.95
CA ASN A 355 41.72 11.71 55.82
C ASN A 355 40.67 12.83 55.93
N CYS A 356 41.06 14.10 55.88
CA CYS A 356 40.13 15.23 56.02
C CYS A 356 39.02 15.23 54.93
N SER A 357 39.27 14.70 53.72
CA SER A 357 38.21 14.54 52.69
C SER A 357 37.18 13.46 53.02
N GLN A 358 37.52 12.47 53.85
CA GLN A 358 36.60 11.44 54.34
C GLN A 358 35.74 11.92 55.51
N ILE A 359 36.20 12.92 56.27
CA ILE A 359 35.53 13.42 57.49
C ILE A 359 34.67 14.66 57.20
N CYS A 360 35.13 15.55 56.31
CA CYS A 360 34.45 16.82 56.00
C CYS A 360 33.64 16.79 54.69
N GLY A 361 33.65 15.67 53.95
CA GLY A 361 32.76 15.39 52.82
C GLY A 361 32.79 16.39 51.63
N ASP A 362 31.92 16.14 50.65
CA ASP A 362 31.66 16.95 49.45
C ASP A 362 31.05 18.35 49.75
N ASP A 363 31.15 18.87 50.98
CA ASP A 363 30.31 19.94 51.52
C ASP A 363 30.63 21.35 50.99
N TRP A 364 31.63 21.50 50.12
CA TRP A 364 31.85 22.74 49.36
C TRP A 364 30.75 22.99 48.30
N LYS A 365 29.93 21.98 47.98
CA LYS A 365 28.77 22.07 47.07
C LYS A 365 27.74 23.14 47.50
N TYR A 366 27.71 23.54 48.77
CA TYR A 366 26.77 24.56 49.27
C TYR A 366 27.26 26.01 49.11
N LYS A 367 28.55 26.23 48.77
CA LYS A 367 29.11 27.59 48.68
C LYS A 367 28.35 28.47 47.69
N ASP A 368 28.09 27.94 46.50
CA ASP A 368 27.41 28.68 45.43
C ASP A 368 25.93 28.93 45.78
N LYS A 369 25.29 27.98 46.48
CA LYS A 369 23.92 28.13 46.98
C LYS A 369 23.83 29.23 48.05
N LEU A 370 24.77 29.23 48.99
CA LEU A 370 24.83 30.25 50.04
C LEU A 370 25.07 31.64 49.44
N GLN A 371 26.00 31.76 48.48
CA GLN A 371 26.26 33.02 47.80
C GLN A 371 24.99 33.53 47.09
N PHE A 372 24.29 32.67 46.36
CA PHE A 372 23.03 33.01 45.70
C PHE A 372 21.96 33.54 46.67
N LEU A 373 21.77 32.91 47.84
CA LEU A 373 20.80 33.35 48.87
C LEU A 373 21.24 34.59 49.67
N VAL A 374 22.52 34.97 49.59
CA VAL A 374 22.99 36.23 50.17
C VAL A 374 22.73 37.38 49.20
N GLU A 375 22.85 37.13 47.90
CA GLU A 375 22.67 38.10 46.83
C GLU A 375 21.20 38.35 46.44
N ASN A 376 20.30 37.40 46.70
CA ASN A 376 18.88 37.41 46.31
C ASN A 376 17.97 37.05 47.49
#